data_AF-A0A3A0AP83-F1
#
_entry.id   AF-A0A3A0AP83-F1
#
_cell.length_a   1.000
_cell.length_b   1.000
_cell.length_c   1.000
_cell.angle_alpha   90.00
_cell.angle_beta   90.00
_cell.angle_gamma   90.00
#
_symmetry.space_group_name_H-M   'P 1'
#
loop_
_entity.id
_entity.type
_entity.pdbx_description
1 polymer ?
#
loop_
_entity_poly.entity_id
_entity_poly.type
_entity_poly.pdbx_seq_one_letter_code
_entity_poly.pdbx_strand_id
1 'polypeptide(L)'
;MRSKQTHLFEVGHQALRDLRTELTARQVQIDPKLELRAGEALLCYYSLADGHIYLSAPDPELPRGKFELLFYRSVLNLDNNDAVVRFLELLIPWLVAHEVGHHLRHRYGRFGSNLAEEEQIANQLAAAFVKPRLTHAEKHELQAALARALTCLSRNMATERHPASPHPAHGLIRHVYTHATYVYRDLTAPEGLSIAEFACLHLRTQSDSC
;
A
#
# COMPACT_ATOMS: atom_id res chain seq x y z
N MET A 1 26.71 0.71 8.94
CA MET A 1 25.26 0.71 9.26
C MET A 1 24.51 0.63 7.94
N ARG A 2 23.50 -0.24 7.81
CA ARG A 2 22.66 -0.32 6.60
C ARG A 2 21.81 0.96 6.50
N SER A 3 21.62 1.52 5.31
CA SER A 3 20.77 2.71 5.16
C SER A 3 19.31 2.35 5.43
N LYS A 4 18.53 3.33 5.93
CA LYS A 4 17.09 3.17 6.18
C LYS A 4 16.33 2.82 4.89
N GLN A 5 16.74 3.39 3.77
CA GLN A 5 16.16 3.08 2.46
C GLN A 5 16.36 1.60 2.10
N THR A 6 17.58 1.07 2.23
CA THR A 6 17.86 -0.34 1.95
C THR A 6 17.00 -1.25 2.82
N HIS A 7 16.83 -0.90 4.11
CA HIS A 7 15.97 -1.68 5.01
C HIS A 7 14.50 -1.72 4.54
N LEU A 8 13.89 -0.58 4.22
CA LEU A 8 12.51 -0.51 3.74
C LEU A 8 12.32 -1.28 2.43
N PHE A 9 13.31 -1.25 1.55
CA PHE A 9 13.28 -1.99 0.29
C PHE A 9 13.36 -3.51 0.51
N GLU A 10 14.16 -3.95 1.47
CA GLU A 10 14.23 -5.36 1.89
C GLU A 10 12.91 -5.85 2.49
N VAL A 11 12.23 -5.01 3.29
CA VAL A 11 10.88 -5.31 3.81
C VAL A 11 9.92 -5.54 2.65
N GLY A 12 9.94 -4.68 1.63
CA GLY A 12 9.10 -4.85 0.44
C GLY A 12 9.42 -6.13 -0.34
N HIS A 13 10.70 -6.43 -0.55
CA HIS A 13 11.10 -7.68 -1.21
C HIS A 13 10.69 -8.92 -0.42
N GLN A 14 10.81 -8.87 0.91
CA GLN A 14 10.38 -9.97 1.76
C GLN A 14 8.86 -10.18 1.64
N ALA A 15 8.08 -9.11 1.72
CA ALA A 15 6.62 -9.17 1.54
C ALA A 15 6.22 -9.77 0.18
N LEU A 16 6.90 -9.38 -0.91
CA LEU A 16 6.64 -9.95 -2.25
C LEU A 16 6.97 -11.45 -2.31
N ARG A 17 8.08 -11.89 -1.71
CA ARG A 17 8.45 -13.31 -1.64
C ARG A 17 7.45 -14.13 -0.84
N ASP A 18 7.04 -13.63 0.31
CA ASP A 18 6.08 -14.32 1.18
C ASP A 18 4.72 -14.45 0.49
N LEU A 19 4.22 -13.35 -0.09
CA LEU A 19 2.96 -13.38 -0.82
C LEU A 19 3.01 -14.30 -2.04
N ARG A 20 4.10 -14.29 -2.81
CA ARG A 20 4.32 -15.22 -3.93
C ARG A 20 4.25 -16.68 -3.46
N THR A 21 4.88 -17.00 -2.33
CA THR A 21 4.86 -18.35 -1.76
C THR A 21 3.44 -18.76 -1.39
N GLU A 22 2.67 -17.87 -0.76
CA GLU A 22 1.29 -18.14 -0.35
C GLU A 22 0.32 -18.30 -1.52
N LEU A 23 0.47 -17.47 -2.56
CA LEU A 23 -0.33 -17.55 -3.78
C LEU A 23 -0.03 -18.85 -4.52
N THR A 24 1.25 -19.21 -4.64
CA THR A 24 1.69 -20.47 -5.29
C THR A 24 1.13 -21.70 -4.58
N ALA A 25 1.14 -21.70 -3.25
CA ALA A 25 0.55 -22.79 -2.44
C ALA A 25 -0.97 -22.95 -2.68
N ARG A 26 -1.63 -21.91 -3.20
CA ARG A 26 -3.06 -21.87 -3.55
C ARG A 26 -3.29 -21.97 -5.06
N GLN A 27 -2.28 -22.39 -5.82
CA GLN A 27 -2.31 -22.53 -7.29
C GLN A 27 -2.60 -21.21 -8.04
N VAL A 28 -2.40 -20.06 -7.40
CA VAL A 28 -2.44 -18.75 -8.05
C VAL A 28 -1.05 -18.46 -8.59
N GLN A 29 -0.95 -18.35 -9.92
CA GLN A 29 0.30 -18.05 -10.61
C GLN A 29 0.55 -16.55 -10.62
N ILE A 30 1.60 -16.13 -9.92
CA ILE A 30 2.18 -14.79 -10.09
C ILE A 30 3.21 -14.85 -11.21
N ASP A 31 3.40 -13.74 -11.94
CA ASP A 31 4.42 -13.71 -12.98
C ASP A 31 5.80 -13.88 -12.33
N PRO A 32 6.61 -14.88 -12.73
CA PRO A 32 7.95 -15.06 -12.16
C PRO A 32 8.87 -13.87 -12.41
N LYS A 33 8.60 -13.08 -13.45
CA LYS A 33 9.33 -11.85 -13.78
C LYS A 33 8.84 -10.63 -13.02
N LEU A 34 7.75 -10.72 -12.24
CA LEU A 34 7.32 -9.62 -11.38
C LEU A 34 8.44 -9.28 -10.39
N GLU A 35 8.84 -8.02 -10.36
CA GLU A 35 9.90 -7.49 -9.51
C GLU A 35 9.40 -6.28 -8.75
N LEU A 36 9.99 -6.07 -7.58
CA LEU A 36 9.92 -4.82 -6.85
C LEU A 36 11.14 -3.97 -7.23
N ARG A 37 10.91 -2.76 -7.73
CA ARG A 37 11.92 -1.82 -8.22
C ARG A 37 11.87 -0.50 -7.46
N ALA A 38 12.97 0.24 -7.46
CA ALA A 38 13.00 1.57 -6.88
C ALA A 38 12.11 2.51 -7.73
N GLY A 39 11.12 3.12 -7.08
CA GLY A 39 10.15 4.01 -7.71
C GLY A 39 10.44 5.48 -7.47
N GLU A 40 9.93 6.33 -8.37
CA GLU A 40 9.98 7.78 -8.21
C GLU A 40 8.68 8.42 -7.69
N ALA A 41 7.65 7.61 -7.43
CA ALA A 41 6.42 8.09 -6.81
C ALA A 41 6.60 8.38 -5.32
N LEU A 42 5.53 8.81 -4.64
CA LEU A 42 5.57 9.03 -3.19
C LEU A 42 5.59 7.70 -2.41
N LEU A 43 4.84 6.70 -2.86
CA LEU A 43 4.59 5.44 -2.15
C LEU A 43 4.99 4.23 -3.02
N CYS A 44 4.02 3.39 -3.37
CA CYS A 44 4.15 2.20 -4.17
C CYS A 44 3.19 2.31 -5.36
N TYR A 45 3.53 1.74 -6.51
CA TYR A 45 2.60 1.63 -7.63
C TYR A 45 2.94 0.45 -8.54
N TYR A 46 1.93 -0.14 -9.15
CA TYR A 46 2.05 -1.10 -10.23
C TYR A 46 2.00 -0.41 -11.60
N SER A 47 2.92 -0.74 -12.49
CA SER A 47 2.94 -0.22 -13.85
C SER A 47 2.32 -1.22 -14.83
N LEU A 48 1.25 -0.82 -15.50
CA LEU A 48 0.63 -1.60 -16.57
C LEU A 48 1.52 -1.71 -17.82
N ALA A 49 2.48 -0.80 -17.99
CA ALA A 49 3.34 -0.75 -19.18
C ALA A 49 4.39 -1.87 -19.21
N ASP A 50 4.93 -2.23 -18.03
CA ASP A 50 6.01 -3.20 -17.90
C ASP A 50 5.69 -4.34 -16.90
N GLY A 51 4.59 -4.24 -16.16
CA GLY A 51 4.14 -5.26 -15.24
C GLY A 51 4.96 -5.36 -13.95
N HIS A 52 5.65 -4.30 -13.53
CA HIS A 52 6.46 -4.28 -12.31
C HIS A 52 5.87 -3.39 -11.20
N ILE A 53 6.28 -3.65 -9.96
CA ILE A 53 5.92 -2.83 -8.80
C ILE A 53 7.09 -1.90 -8.48
N TYR A 54 6.78 -0.63 -8.25
CA TYR A 54 7.74 0.40 -7.96
C TYR A 54 7.50 0.93 -6.55
N LEU A 55 8.44 0.69 -5.64
CA LEU A 55 8.43 1.18 -4.27
C LEU A 55 9.37 2.37 -4.12
N SER A 56 8.85 3.47 -3.64
CA SER A 56 9.60 4.63 -3.19
C SER A 56 9.84 4.53 -1.69
N ALA A 57 11.11 4.41 -1.32
CA ALA A 57 11.55 4.44 0.06
C ALA A 57 12.43 5.68 0.26
N PRO A 58 12.13 6.53 1.26
CA PRO A 58 12.87 7.76 1.45
C PRO A 58 14.31 7.50 1.86
N ASP A 59 15.25 8.17 1.17
CA ASP A 59 16.67 8.19 1.53
C ASP A 59 17.05 9.51 2.23
N PRO A 60 17.37 9.50 3.53
CA PRO A 60 17.74 10.71 4.26
C PRO A 60 19.05 11.34 3.75
N GLU A 61 19.87 10.63 2.96
CA GLU A 61 21.10 11.18 2.39
C GLU A 61 20.83 12.03 1.14
N LEU A 62 19.70 11.81 0.46
CA LEU A 62 19.32 12.52 -0.77
C LEU A 62 18.36 13.69 -0.46
N PRO A 63 18.47 14.84 -1.15
CA PRO A 63 17.54 15.96 -0.96
C PRO A 63 16.07 15.57 -1.10
N ARG A 64 15.78 14.70 -2.07
CA ARG A 64 14.43 14.18 -2.29
C ARG A 64 13.93 13.35 -1.12
N GLY A 65 14.72 12.40 -0.61
CA GLY A 65 14.28 11.58 0.52
C GLY A 65 14.14 12.38 1.81
N LYS A 66 14.92 13.44 2.02
CA LYS A 66 14.68 14.43 3.10
C LYS A 66 13.31 15.10 2.96
N PHE A 67 12.93 15.50 1.74
CA PHE A 67 11.63 16.10 1.48
C PHE A 67 10.49 15.10 1.70
N GLU A 68 10.63 13.86 1.23
CA GLU A 68 9.65 12.79 1.47
C GLU A 68 9.47 12.52 2.97
N LEU A 69 10.55 12.48 3.76
CA LEU A 69 10.47 12.35 5.22
C LEU A 69 9.74 13.53 5.88
N LEU A 70 9.99 14.76 5.44
CA LEU A 70 9.27 15.94 5.94
C LEU A 70 7.78 15.86 5.59
N PHE A 71 7.46 15.47 4.36
CA PHE A 71 6.08 15.25 3.92
C PHE A 71 5.37 14.21 4.79
N TYR A 72 5.98 13.05 5.00
CA TYR A 72 5.43 11.99 5.84
C TYR A 72 5.23 12.45 7.28
N ARG A 73 6.23 13.12 7.87
CA ARG A 73 6.10 13.66 9.24
C ARG A 73 4.94 14.63 9.37
N SER A 74 4.77 15.52 8.38
CA SER A 74 3.68 16.49 8.36
C SER A 74 2.31 15.81 8.24
N VAL A 75 2.16 14.89 7.28
CA VAL A 75 0.88 14.23 7.01
C VAL A 75 0.49 13.26 8.12
N LEU A 76 1.44 12.47 8.61
CA LEU A 76 1.21 11.46 9.64
C LEU A 76 1.24 12.04 11.05
N ASN A 77 1.62 13.31 11.20
CA ASN A 77 1.86 13.98 12.47
C ASN A 77 2.78 13.15 13.38
N LEU A 78 3.98 12.83 12.86
CA LEU A 78 5.00 12.05 13.53
C LEU A 78 6.22 12.92 13.87
N ASP A 79 6.75 12.72 15.08
CA ASP A 79 7.73 13.65 15.67
C ASP A 79 9.11 13.59 15.00
N ASN A 80 9.52 12.43 14.50
CA ASN A 80 10.87 12.20 14.00
C ASN A 80 10.91 11.21 12.83
N ASN A 81 12.08 11.13 12.17
CA ASN A 81 12.28 10.27 11.00
C ASN A 81 12.24 8.78 11.34
N ASP A 82 12.60 8.37 12.58
CA ASP A 82 12.54 6.97 12.99
C ASP A 82 11.09 6.48 13.08
N ALA A 83 10.20 7.31 13.61
CA ALA A 83 8.76 7.04 13.65
C ALA A 83 8.17 6.89 12.24
N VAL A 84 8.64 7.68 11.25
CA VAL A 84 8.23 7.51 9.85
C VAL A 84 8.74 6.19 9.28
N VAL A 85 10.02 5.87 9.49
CA VAL A 85 10.59 4.60 9.00
C VAL A 85 9.82 3.43 9.58
N ARG A 86 9.57 3.43 10.89
CA ARG A 86 8.78 2.40 11.57
C ARG A 86 7.35 2.29 11.02
N PHE A 87 6.69 3.42 10.76
CA PHE A 87 5.38 3.42 10.12
C PHE A 87 5.43 2.78 8.73
N LEU A 88 6.43 3.13 7.92
CA LEU A 88 6.62 2.56 6.58
C LEU A 88 6.95 1.07 6.62
N GLU A 89 7.75 0.60 7.58
CA GLU A 89 8.02 -0.83 7.80
C GLU A 89 6.71 -1.62 7.98
N LEU A 90 5.76 -1.07 8.75
CA LEU A 90 4.45 -1.70 8.98
C LEU A 90 3.51 -1.58 7.77
N LEU A 91 3.62 -0.49 7.00
CA LEU A 91 2.72 -0.20 5.88
C LEU A 91 3.15 -0.88 4.56
N ILE A 92 4.45 -1.01 4.30
CA ILE A 92 5.00 -1.53 3.04
C ILE A 92 4.45 -2.91 2.67
N PRO A 93 4.34 -3.89 3.58
CA PRO A 93 3.75 -5.19 3.25
C PRO A 93 2.33 -5.07 2.68
N TRP A 94 1.55 -4.11 3.19
CA TRP A 94 0.20 -3.85 2.70
C TRP A 94 0.23 -3.24 1.31
N LEU A 95 1.11 -2.24 1.08
CA LEU A 95 1.27 -1.61 -0.23
C LEU A 95 1.72 -2.61 -1.30
N VAL A 96 2.71 -3.44 -1.00
CA VAL A 96 3.19 -4.47 -1.93
C VAL A 96 2.07 -5.46 -2.27
N ALA A 97 1.31 -5.91 -1.28
CA ALA A 97 0.20 -6.83 -1.52
C ALA A 97 -0.96 -6.19 -2.31
N HIS A 98 -1.22 -4.90 -2.08
CA HIS A 98 -2.17 -4.11 -2.88
C HIS A 98 -1.74 -4.09 -4.36
N GLU A 99 -0.49 -3.74 -4.65
CA GLU A 99 0.01 -3.69 -6.03
C GLU A 99 0.06 -5.08 -6.70
N VAL A 100 0.31 -6.14 -5.92
CA VAL A 100 0.17 -7.52 -6.41
C VAL A 100 -1.28 -7.82 -6.79
N GLY A 101 -2.27 -7.22 -6.12
CA GLY A 101 -3.68 -7.33 -6.48
C GLY A 101 -3.94 -6.81 -7.89
N HIS A 102 -3.44 -5.61 -8.20
CA HIS A 102 -3.49 -5.04 -9.55
C HIS A 102 -2.75 -5.91 -10.57
N HIS A 103 -1.56 -6.40 -10.23
CA HIS A 103 -0.79 -7.31 -11.08
C HIS A 103 -1.59 -8.56 -11.43
N LEU A 104 -2.21 -9.22 -10.44
CA LEU A 104 -3.00 -10.42 -10.66
C LEU A 104 -4.22 -10.11 -11.55
N ARG A 105 -4.94 -9.03 -11.28
CA ARG A 105 -6.08 -8.60 -12.11
C ARG A 105 -5.67 -8.36 -13.56
N HIS A 106 -4.54 -7.69 -13.78
CA HIS A 106 -3.99 -7.45 -15.11
C HIS A 106 -3.59 -8.78 -15.79
N ARG A 107 -2.80 -9.61 -15.11
CA ARG A 107 -2.25 -10.86 -15.64
C ARG A 107 -3.32 -11.90 -16.01
N TYR A 108 -4.43 -11.91 -15.28
CA TYR A 108 -5.57 -12.82 -15.52
C TYR A 108 -6.62 -12.23 -16.48
N GLY A 109 -6.34 -11.07 -17.10
CA GLY A 109 -7.25 -10.44 -18.07
C GLY A 109 -8.54 -9.94 -17.45
N ARG A 110 -8.50 -9.57 -16.17
CA ARG A 110 -9.65 -9.15 -15.37
C ARG A 110 -9.66 -7.68 -15.01
N PHE A 111 -8.54 -6.97 -15.20
CA PHE A 111 -8.43 -5.54 -14.90
C PHE A 111 -9.46 -4.75 -15.72
N GLY A 112 -10.45 -4.18 -15.03
CA GLY A 112 -11.58 -3.47 -15.63
C GLY A 112 -11.35 -1.97 -15.78
N SER A 113 -12.37 -1.28 -16.29
CA SER A 113 -12.38 0.19 -16.44
C SER A 113 -12.85 0.92 -15.18
N ASN A 114 -13.42 0.21 -14.21
CA ASN A 114 -13.90 0.79 -12.95
C ASN A 114 -12.76 0.83 -11.93
N LEU A 115 -12.02 1.94 -11.89
CA LEU A 115 -10.86 2.09 -11.02
C LEU A 115 -11.22 1.92 -9.53
N ALA A 116 -12.38 2.40 -9.08
CA ALA A 116 -12.78 2.27 -7.68
C ALA A 116 -12.97 0.80 -7.26
N GLU A 117 -13.47 -0.03 -8.18
CA GLU A 117 -13.60 -1.47 -7.97
C GLU A 117 -12.23 -2.15 -7.96
N GLU A 118 -11.33 -1.81 -8.88
CA GLU A 118 -9.97 -2.37 -8.90
C GLU A 118 -9.19 -2.05 -7.61
N GLU A 119 -9.29 -0.81 -7.12
CA GLU A 119 -8.70 -0.40 -5.83
C GLU A 119 -9.30 -1.20 -4.67
N GLN A 120 -10.62 -1.41 -4.65
CA GLN A 120 -11.28 -2.20 -3.61
C GLN A 120 -10.82 -3.66 -3.63
N ILE A 121 -10.66 -4.25 -4.81
CA ILE A 121 -10.16 -5.62 -4.97
C ILE A 121 -8.70 -5.70 -4.49
N ALA A 122 -7.83 -4.77 -4.90
CA ALA A 122 -6.44 -4.70 -4.44
C ALA A 122 -6.34 -4.57 -2.91
N ASN A 123 -7.17 -3.73 -2.30
CA ASN A 123 -7.27 -3.57 -0.84
C ASN A 123 -7.66 -4.89 -0.13
N GLN A 124 -8.56 -5.68 -0.71
CA GLN A 124 -8.95 -6.98 -0.13
C GLN A 124 -7.77 -7.96 -0.08
N LEU A 125 -6.95 -8.04 -1.14
CA LEU A 125 -5.74 -8.89 -1.09
C LEU A 125 -4.76 -8.38 -0.05
N ALA A 126 -4.53 -7.07 0.00
CA ALA A 126 -3.63 -6.45 0.96
C ALA A 126 -4.03 -6.73 2.41
N ALA A 127 -5.33 -6.59 2.72
CA ALA A 127 -5.88 -6.92 4.02
C ALA A 127 -5.77 -8.42 4.35
N ALA A 128 -6.09 -9.30 3.39
CA ALA A 128 -5.99 -10.75 3.52
C ALA A 128 -4.56 -11.21 3.83
N PHE A 129 -3.57 -10.57 3.21
CA PHE A 129 -2.16 -10.87 3.42
C PHE A 129 -1.63 -10.32 4.74
N VAL A 130 -1.87 -9.05 5.06
CA VAL A 130 -1.19 -8.37 6.18
C VAL A 130 -1.86 -8.59 7.53
N LYS A 131 -3.21 -8.59 7.60
CA LYS A 131 -3.90 -8.66 8.90
C LYS A 131 -3.46 -9.84 9.78
N PRO A 132 -3.32 -11.08 9.27
CA PRO A 132 -2.94 -12.22 10.10
C PRO A 132 -1.48 -12.18 10.57
N ARG A 133 -0.66 -11.27 10.01
CA ARG A 133 0.79 -11.19 10.25
C ARG A 133 1.16 -10.11 11.26
N LEU A 134 0.30 -9.11 11.46
CA LEU A 134 0.55 -8.07 12.45
C LEU A 134 0.27 -8.61 13.84
N THR A 135 1.23 -8.43 14.76
CA THR A 135 0.95 -8.60 16.19
C THR A 135 -0.10 -7.59 16.65
N HIS A 136 -0.75 -7.85 17.79
CA HIS A 136 -1.68 -6.88 18.38
C HIS A 136 -1.04 -5.51 18.63
N ALA A 137 0.23 -5.49 19.07
CA ALA A 137 0.97 -4.25 19.31
C ALA A 137 1.21 -3.48 18.01
N GLU A 138 1.68 -4.14 16.96
CA GLU A 138 1.92 -3.52 15.65
C GLU A 138 0.63 -3.03 14.99
N LYS A 139 -0.45 -3.82 15.10
CA LYS A 139 -1.76 -3.42 14.62
C LYS A 139 -2.23 -2.14 15.31
N HIS A 140 -2.12 -2.08 16.64
CA HIS A 140 -2.49 -0.90 17.41
C HIS A 140 -1.60 0.30 17.08
N GLU A 141 -0.29 0.09 16.92
CA GLU A 141 0.69 1.11 16.52
C GLU A 141 0.31 1.73 15.16
N LEU A 142 0.07 0.89 14.14
CA LEU A 142 -0.31 1.32 12.80
C LEU A 142 -1.66 2.02 12.79
N GLN A 143 -2.66 1.49 13.50
CA GLN A 143 -3.98 2.12 13.65
C GLN A 143 -3.89 3.50 14.31
N ALA A 144 -3.10 3.64 15.37
CA ALA A 144 -2.92 4.93 16.05
C ALA A 144 -2.24 5.96 15.15
N ALA A 145 -1.23 5.55 14.38
CA ALA A 145 -0.57 6.42 13.40
C ALA A 145 -1.55 6.87 12.29
N LEU A 146 -2.31 5.94 11.72
CA LEU A 146 -3.31 6.25 10.69
C LEU A 146 -4.44 7.15 11.23
N ALA A 147 -4.93 6.92 12.44
CA ALA A 147 -5.96 7.76 13.05
C ALA A 147 -5.47 9.22 13.24
N ARG A 148 -4.21 9.40 13.67
CA ARG A 148 -3.59 10.74 13.75
C ARG A 148 -3.46 11.37 12.37
N ALA A 149 -2.99 10.60 11.37
CA ALA A 149 -2.87 11.07 10.00
C ALA A 149 -4.21 11.54 9.43
N LEU A 150 -5.26 10.74 9.58
CA LEU A 150 -6.62 11.07 9.13
C LEU A 150 -7.16 12.32 9.82
N THR A 151 -6.92 12.48 11.11
CA THR A 151 -7.29 13.69 11.86
C THR A 151 -6.52 14.93 11.36
N CYS A 152 -5.24 14.79 11.05
CA CYS A 152 -4.41 15.86 10.50
C CYS A 152 -4.88 16.27 9.10
N LEU A 153 -4.97 15.30 8.19
CA LEU A 153 -5.41 15.49 6.80
C LEU A 153 -6.82 16.07 6.72
N SER A 154 -7.76 15.60 7.56
CA SER A 154 -9.14 16.14 7.59
C SER A 154 -9.16 17.62 7.95
N ARG A 155 -8.33 18.05 8.91
CA ARG A 155 -8.22 19.47 9.30
C ARG A 155 -7.67 20.31 8.16
N ASN A 156 -6.61 19.85 7.50
CA ASN A 156 -5.99 20.55 6.38
C ASN A 156 -6.99 20.73 5.21
N MET A 157 -7.74 19.67 4.87
CA MET A 157 -8.79 19.75 3.84
C MET A 157 -9.94 20.69 4.24
N ALA A 158 -10.25 20.85 5.54
CA ALA A 158 -11.31 21.73 6.01
C ALA A 158 -10.92 23.21 5.98
N THR A 159 -9.65 23.53 6.28
CA THR A 159 -9.11 24.90 6.22
C THR A 159 -9.00 25.45 4.80
N GLU A 160 -9.03 24.58 3.79
CA GLU A 160 -8.81 24.93 2.37
C GLU A 160 -10.11 25.23 1.59
N ARG A 161 -11.26 25.42 2.25
CA ARG A 161 -12.54 25.81 1.60
C ARG A 161 -12.54 27.22 0.98
N HIS A 162 -11.41 27.91 0.92
CA HIS A 162 -11.29 29.19 0.20
C HIS A 162 -11.16 28.95 -1.33
N PRO A 163 -12.06 29.50 -2.17
CA PRO A 163 -12.20 29.14 -3.60
C PRO A 163 -11.09 29.67 -4.53
N ALA A 164 -9.99 30.19 -4.00
CA ALA A 164 -8.92 30.77 -4.82
C ALA A 164 -7.87 29.70 -5.17
N SER A 165 -8.07 29.06 -6.33
CA SER A 165 -7.17 28.13 -7.03
C SER A 165 -6.93 26.75 -6.38
N PRO A 166 -7.16 25.64 -7.10
CA PRO A 166 -6.76 24.32 -6.63
C PRO A 166 -5.22 24.22 -6.63
N HIS A 167 -4.61 24.28 -5.45
CA HIS A 167 -3.19 24.03 -5.31
C HIS A 167 -2.90 22.53 -5.59
N PRO A 168 -1.87 22.18 -6.38
CA PRO A 168 -1.56 20.78 -6.72
C PRO A 168 -1.34 19.87 -5.51
N ALA A 169 -0.97 20.45 -4.35
CA ALA A 169 -0.88 19.73 -3.07
C ALA A 169 -2.23 19.13 -2.61
N HIS A 170 -3.37 19.71 -3.00
CA HIS A 170 -4.69 19.21 -2.60
C HIS A 170 -4.99 17.83 -3.17
N GLY A 171 -4.56 17.56 -4.41
CA GLY A 171 -4.71 16.24 -5.04
C GLY A 171 -3.96 15.17 -4.24
N LEU A 172 -2.73 15.48 -3.83
CA LEU A 172 -1.89 14.60 -3.04
C LEU A 172 -2.45 14.36 -1.64
N ILE A 173 -2.88 15.41 -0.92
CA ILE A 173 -3.49 15.31 0.41
C ILE A 173 -4.74 14.43 0.37
N ARG A 174 -5.62 14.65 -0.62
CA ARG A 174 -6.82 13.83 -0.81
C ARG A 174 -6.47 12.37 -1.10
N HIS A 175 -5.52 12.14 -1.98
CA HIS A 175 -5.07 10.78 -2.32
C HIS A 175 -4.53 10.04 -1.07
N VAL A 176 -3.64 10.67 -0.30
CA VAL A 176 -3.12 10.08 0.94
C VAL A 176 -4.23 9.86 1.97
N TYR A 177 -5.19 10.78 2.09
CA TYR A 177 -6.36 10.62 2.97
C TYR A 177 -7.20 9.40 2.60
N THR A 178 -7.47 9.21 1.30
CA THR A 178 -8.22 8.07 0.79
C THR A 178 -7.52 6.75 1.10
N HIS A 179 -6.23 6.61 0.79
CA HIS A 179 -5.48 5.40 1.11
C HIS A 179 -5.39 5.15 2.61
N ALA A 180 -5.10 6.18 3.42
CA ALA A 180 -5.07 6.05 4.87
C ALA A 180 -6.42 5.58 5.44
N THR A 181 -7.53 6.04 4.85
CA THR A 181 -8.89 5.62 5.26
C THR A 181 -9.12 4.15 4.92
N TYR A 182 -8.71 3.68 3.75
CA TYR A 182 -8.84 2.27 3.39
C TYR A 182 -8.03 1.36 4.31
N VAL A 183 -6.74 1.67 4.49
CA VAL A 183 -5.87 0.88 5.38
C VAL A 183 -6.43 0.88 6.80
N TYR A 184 -6.85 2.04 7.32
CA TYR A 184 -7.42 2.14 8.67
C TYR A 184 -8.70 1.33 8.80
N ARG A 185 -9.66 1.53 7.89
CA ARG A 185 -10.94 0.79 7.86
C ARG A 185 -10.66 -0.70 7.84
N ASP A 186 -9.80 -1.15 6.93
CA ASP A 186 -9.50 -2.56 6.78
C ASP A 186 -8.90 -3.09 8.07
N LEU A 187 -7.87 -2.47 8.66
CA LEU A 187 -7.31 -2.90 9.94
C LEU A 187 -8.34 -2.96 11.08
N THR A 188 -9.30 -2.05 11.12
CA THR A 188 -10.37 -2.01 12.14
C THR A 188 -11.52 -2.99 11.88
N ALA A 189 -11.74 -3.37 10.63
CA ALA A 189 -12.80 -4.29 10.27
C ALA A 189 -12.56 -5.69 10.89
N PRO A 190 -13.63 -6.46 11.18
CA PRO A 190 -13.53 -7.87 11.55
C PRO A 190 -12.78 -8.69 10.48
N GLU A 191 -12.64 -10.00 10.71
CA GLU A 191 -11.93 -10.89 9.78
C GLU A 191 -12.38 -10.64 8.33
N GLY A 192 -11.39 -10.38 7.47
CA GLY A 192 -11.61 -10.15 6.05
C GLY A 192 -11.52 -11.46 5.28
N LEU A 193 -11.55 -11.37 3.95
CA LEU A 193 -11.27 -12.52 3.10
C LEU A 193 -9.88 -13.08 3.40
N SER A 194 -9.76 -14.40 3.35
CA SER A 194 -8.50 -15.10 3.18
C SER A 194 -7.98 -14.93 1.75
N ILE A 195 -6.68 -15.18 1.53
CA ILE A 195 -6.10 -15.17 0.17
C ILE A 195 -6.78 -16.20 -0.74
N ALA A 196 -7.25 -17.33 -0.18
CA ALA A 196 -7.96 -18.35 -0.96
C ALA A 196 -9.33 -17.85 -1.42
N GLU A 197 -10.08 -17.19 -0.54
CA GLU A 197 -11.37 -16.57 -0.90
C GLU A 197 -11.19 -15.45 -1.91
N PHE A 198 -10.17 -14.60 -1.73
CA PHE A 198 -9.80 -13.58 -2.71
C PHE A 198 -9.56 -14.20 -4.10
N ALA A 199 -8.74 -15.24 -4.18
CA ALA A 199 -8.43 -15.91 -5.45
C ALA A 199 -9.68 -16.51 -6.10
N CYS A 200 -10.56 -17.12 -5.30
CA CYS A 200 -11.80 -17.70 -5.76
C CYS A 200 -12.75 -16.65 -6.35
N LEU A 201 -12.91 -15.52 -5.65
CA LEU A 201 -13.85 -14.46 -6.03
C LEU A 201 -13.38 -13.63 -7.22
N HIS A 202 -12.08 -13.32 -7.28
CA HIS A 202 -11.59 -12.25 -8.16
C HIS A 202 -10.72 -12.70 -9.33
N LEU A 203 -10.20 -13.93 -9.29
CA LEU A 203 -9.25 -14.43 -10.29
C LEU A 203 -9.78 -15.61 -11.13
N ARG A 204 -10.73 -16.40 -10.61
CA ARG A 204 -11.24 -17.58 -11.35
C ARG A 204 -11.97 -17.19 -12.62
N THR A 205 -11.82 -18.01 -13.66
CA THR A 205 -12.65 -17.89 -14.86
C THR A 205 -13.93 -18.71 -14.71
N GLN A 206 -15.06 -18.24 -15.25
CA GLN A 206 -16.31 -19.01 -15.25
C GLN A 206 -16.16 -20.39 -15.95
N SER A 207 -15.10 -20.56 -16.75
CA SER A 207 -14.70 -21.81 -17.40
C SER A 207 -13.99 -22.82 -16.49
N ASP A 208 -13.59 -22.46 -15.26
CA ASP A 208 -12.92 -23.38 -14.31
C ASP A 208 -13.91 -24.11 -13.38
N SER A 209 -15.09 -24.44 -13.90
CA SER A 209 -16.05 -25.30 -13.19
C SER A 209 -15.49 -26.73 -13.11
N CYS A 210 -15.46 -27.30 -11.90
CA CYS A 210 -15.13 -28.70 -11.61
C CYS A 210 -15.78 -29.70 -12.58
#